data_AF-A0A2J5PA37-F1
#
_entry.id   AF-A0A2J5PA37-F1
#
_cell.length_a   1.000
_cell.length_b   1.000
_cell.length_c   1.000
_cell.angle_alpha   90.00
_cell.angle_beta   90.00
_cell.angle_gamma   90.00
#
_symmetry.space_group_name_H-M   'P 1'
#
loop_
_entity.id
_entity.type
_entity.pdbx_description
1 polymer ?
#
loop_
_entity_poly.entity_id
_entity_poly.type
_entity_poly.pdbx_seq_one_letter_code
_entity_poly.pdbx_strand_id
1 'polypeptide(L)'
;MNNTHTEFERYYQQVRSRQKRDTFSWSLLLLALYFAAGSMAEFNLFTIWHSLPNFLDYMFETLPTLHVADLFADSHTKGSLAYWGYRLPIQLPLIWETLQLALASTLVAVAIATLLAFVAANNAWSPAP
;
A
#
# COMPACT_ATOMS: atom_id res chain seq x y z
N MET A 1 5.14 -25.86 -49.40
CA MET A 1 4.96 -26.07 -47.95
C MET A 1 5.81 -25.13 -47.06
N ASN A 2 6.57 -24.15 -47.58
CA ASN A 2 7.46 -23.29 -46.77
C ASN A 2 6.84 -21.97 -46.26
N ASN A 3 5.66 -21.58 -46.74
CA ASN A 3 5.10 -20.26 -46.45
C ASN A 3 4.46 -20.17 -45.05
N THR A 4 3.93 -21.29 -44.54
CA THR A 4 3.25 -21.36 -43.23
C THR A 4 4.18 -21.13 -42.05
N HIS A 5 5.43 -21.62 -42.12
CA HIS A 5 6.43 -21.42 -41.06
C HIS A 5 6.85 -19.96 -40.91
N THR A 6 7.05 -19.27 -42.04
CA THR A 6 7.50 -17.86 -42.05
C THR A 6 6.41 -16.91 -41.53
N GLU A 7 5.13 -17.21 -41.79
CA GLU A 7 4.01 -16.42 -41.26
C GLU A 7 3.81 -16.62 -39.75
N PHE A 8 3.98 -17.86 -39.26
CA PHE A 8 3.89 -18.16 -37.84
C PHE A 8 4.99 -17.47 -37.03
N GLU A 9 6.23 -17.48 -37.52
CA GLU A 9 7.37 -16.75 -36.95
C GLU A 9 7.10 -15.24 -36.87
N ARG A 10 6.60 -14.63 -37.95
CA ARG A 10 6.27 -13.20 -37.97
C ARG A 10 5.15 -12.85 -36.99
N TYR A 11 4.10 -13.67 -36.94
CA TYR A 11 3.00 -13.51 -35.98
C TYR A 11 3.51 -13.59 -34.54
N TYR A 12 4.32 -14.60 -34.22
CA TYR A 12 4.89 -14.79 -32.88
C TYR A 12 5.78 -13.61 -32.45
N GLN A 13 6.64 -13.12 -33.35
CA GLN A 13 7.49 -11.96 -33.06
C GLN A 13 6.68 -10.67 -32.86
N GLN A 14 5.60 -10.47 -33.62
CA GLN A 14 4.69 -9.32 -33.45
C GLN A 14 3.94 -9.38 -32.11
N VAL A 15 3.43 -10.55 -31.71
CA VAL A 15 2.74 -10.71 -30.40
C VAL A 15 3.71 -10.49 -29.25
N ARG A 16 4.91 -11.09 -29.31
CA ARG A 16 5.93 -10.96 -28.25
C ARG A 16 6.44 -9.53 -28.08
N SER A 17 6.63 -8.80 -29.17
CA SER A 17 7.06 -7.40 -29.11
C SER A 17 5.98 -6.48 -28.52
N ARG A 18 4.70 -6.72 -28.83
CA ARG A 18 3.57 -5.99 -28.25
C ARG A 18 3.42 -6.26 -26.75
N GLN A 19 3.44 -7.52 -26.33
CA GLN A 19 3.39 -7.89 -24.90
C GLN A 19 4.52 -7.21 -24.10
N LYS A 20 5.75 -7.21 -24.62
CA LYS A 20 6.88 -6.51 -23.98
C LYS A 20 6.64 -5.01 -23.83
N ARG A 21 6.08 -4.36 -24.86
CA ARG A 21 5.77 -2.91 -24.83
C ARG A 21 4.66 -2.60 -23.85
N ASP A 22 3.64 -3.44 -23.77
CA ASP A 22 2.51 -3.25 -22.86
C ASP A 22 2.97 -3.45 -21.42
N THR A 23 3.69 -4.54 -21.12
CA THR A 23 4.28 -4.77 -19.79
C THR A 23 5.19 -3.63 -19.40
N PHE A 24 6.07 -3.18 -20.29
CA PHE A 24 6.97 -2.06 -20.00
C PHE A 24 6.20 -0.77 -19.71
N SER A 25 5.18 -0.45 -20.51
CA SER A 25 4.34 0.75 -20.31
C SER A 25 3.60 0.69 -18.97
N TRP A 26 3.01 -0.45 -18.63
CA TRP A 26 2.32 -0.64 -17.35
C TRP A 26 3.27 -0.61 -16.16
N SER A 27 4.45 -1.24 -16.26
CA SER A 27 5.49 -1.17 -15.22
C SER A 27 5.99 0.26 -15.02
N LEU A 28 6.17 1.03 -16.11
CA LEU A 28 6.60 2.42 -16.03
C LEU A 28 5.53 3.31 -15.38
N LEU A 29 4.26 3.11 -15.73
CA LEU A 29 3.15 3.81 -15.08
C LEU A 29 3.09 3.49 -13.58
N LEU A 30 3.24 2.22 -13.22
CA LEU A 30 3.25 1.79 -11.82
C LEU A 30 4.42 2.42 -11.04
N LEU A 31 5.61 2.46 -11.64
CA LEU A 31 6.77 3.16 -11.07
C LEU A 31 6.50 4.66 -10.88
N ALA A 32 5.91 5.32 -11.86
CA ALA A 32 5.57 6.75 -11.76
C ALA A 32 4.55 7.01 -10.64
N LEU A 33 3.50 6.19 -10.54
CA LEU A 33 2.51 6.27 -9.47
C LEU A 33 3.15 6.00 -8.10
N TYR A 34 4.05 5.02 -8.01
CA TYR A 34 4.79 4.69 -6.78
C TYR A 34 5.65 5.87 -6.30
N PHE A 35 6.44 6.48 -7.19
CA PHE A 35 7.27 7.64 -6.83
C PHE A 35 6.43 8.88 -6.53
N ALA A 36 5.34 9.11 -7.27
CA ALA A 36 4.42 10.21 -6.97
C ALA A 36 3.81 10.04 -5.56
N ALA A 37 3.30 8.85 -5.25
CA ALA A 37 2.78 8.54 -3.93
C ALA A 37 3.84 8.69 -2.83
N GLY A 38 5.06 8.19 -3.06
CA GLY A 38 6.17 8.34 -2.12
C GLY A 38 6.55 9.79 -1.86
N SER A 39 6.54 10.64 -2.90
CA SER A 39 6.82 12.08 -2.77
C SER A 39 5.72 12.81 -1.98
N MET A 40 4.44 12.47 -2.22
CA MET A 40 3.32 13.07 -1.49
C MET A 40 3.27 12.61 -0.03
N ALA A 41 3.73 11.39 0.25
CA ALA A 41 3.78 10.83 1.60
C ALA A 41 5.03 11.26 2.39
N GLU A 42 5.91 12.10 1.83
CA GLU A 42 7.21 12.48 2.41
C GLU A 42 8.04 11.26 2.87
N PHE A 43 7.86 10.12 2.18
CA PHE A 43 8.41 8.85 2.61
C PHE A 43 9.87 8.71 2.17
N ASN A 44 10.80 8.64 3.14
CA ASN A 44 12.24 8.54 2.87
C ASN A 44 12.83 7.20 3.38
N LEU A 45 13.20 6.30 2.45
CA LEU A 45 13.82 5.01 2.77
C LEU A 45 15.16 5.15 3.49
N PHE A 46 15.94 6.19 3.18
CA PHE A 46 17.24 6.42 3.81
C PHE A 46 17.08 6.72 5.30
N THR A 47 16.07 7.52 5.66
CA THR A 47 15.74 7.81 7.05
C THR A 47 15.33 6.54 7.79
N ILE A 48 14.50 5.70 7.18
CA ILE A 48 14.09 4.42 7.78
C ILE A 48 15.31 3.53 8.04
N TRP A 49 16.20 3.42 7.06
CA TRP A 49 17.42 2.62 7.22
C TRP A 49 18.33 3.13 8.35
N HIS A 50 18.50 4.44 8.46
CA HIS A 50 19.30 5.05 9.54
C HIS A 50 18.65 4.93 10.92
N SER A 51 17.32 5.01 10.99
CA SER A 51 16.58 4.91 12.24
C SER A 51 16.30 3.47 12.67
N LEU A 52 16.47 2.48 11.79
CA LEU A 52 16.16 1.08 12.05
C LEU A 52 16.85 0.51 13.30
N PRO A 53 18.15 0.76 13.55
CA PRO A 53 18.82 0.23 14.74
C PRO A 53 18.21 0.72 16.06
N ASN A 54 17.77 1.98 16.12
CA ASN A 54 17.22 2.61 17.32
C ASN A 54 15.69 2.50 17.42
N PHE A 55 15.05 1.86 16.43
CA PHE A 55 13.60 1.79 16.34
C PHE A 55 12.98 1.13 17.57
N LEU A 56 13.59 0.04 18.05
CA LEU A 56 13.09 -0.68 19.22
C LEU A 56 13.26 0.13 20.50
N ASP A 57 14.36 0.85 20.65
CA ASP A 57 14.59 1.72 21.82
C ASP A 57 13.50 2.80 21.90
N TYR A 58 13.22 3.46 20.77
CA TYR A 58 12.13 4.43 20.67
C TYR A 58 10.78 3.79 20.99
N MET A 59 10.50 2.58 20.48
CA MET A 59 9.27 1.87 20.80
C MET A 59 9.14 1.64 22.32
N PHE A 60 10.19 1.16 22.99
CA PHE A 60 10.15 0.93 24.44
C PHE A 60 9.98 2.22 25.24
N GLU A 61 10.59 3.33 24.80
CA GLU A 61 10.40 4.65 25.43
C GLU A 61 8.97 5.18 25.28
N THR A 62 8.27 4.81 24.21
CA THR A 62 6.87 5.23 23.99
C THR A 62 5.82 4.39 24.73
N LEU A 63 6.22 3.25 25.31
CA LEU A 63 5.28 2.40 26.04
C LEU A 63 4.82 3.05 27.36
N PRO A 64 3.56 2.80 27.77
CA PRO A 64 3.05 3.35 29.01
C PRO A 64 3.74 2.74 30.22
N THR A 65 4.11 3.57 31.18
CA THR A 65 4.59 3.12 32.50
C THR A 65 3.40 2.79 33.39
N LEU A 66 2.77 1.62 33.18
CA LEU A 66 1.59 1.19 33.94
C LEU A 66 1.99 0.47 35.23
N HIS A 67 1.35 0.83 36.34
CA HIS A 67 1.51 0.16 37.63
C HIS A 67 0.23 -0.61 37.95
N VAL A 68 0.33 -1.92 38.16
CA VAL A 68 -0.84 -2.81 38.38
C VAL A 68 -1.67 -2.37 39.58
N ALA A 69 -1.02 -1.88 40.65
CA ALA A 69 -1.69 -1.39 41.85
C ALA A 69 -2.55 -0.12 41.60
N ASP A 70 -2.15 0.70 40.62
CA ASP A 70 -2.75 2.02 40.36
C ASP A 70 -3.47 2.08 39.01
N LEU A 71 -3.68 0.95 38.34
CA LEU A 71 -4.17 0.90 36.95
C LEU A 71 -5.51 1.62 36.77
N PHE A 72 -6.39 1.49 37.77
CA PHE A 72 -7.73 2.10 37.80
C PHE A 72 -7.80 3.38 38.65
N ALA A 73 -6.66 3.93 39.04
CA ALA A 73 -6.61 5.23 39.71
C ALA A 73 -6.94 6.38 38.74
N ASP A 74 -7.09 7.58 39.28
CA ASP A 74 -7.50 8.76 38.53
C ASP A 74 -6.39 9.28 37.58
N SER A 75 -6.75 10.24 36.75
CA SER A 75 -5.93 10.96 35.76
C SER A 75 -4.75 11.74 36.35
N HIS A 76 -4.68 11.90 37.66
CA HIS A 76 -3.56 12.53 38.37
C HIS A 76 -2.51 11.53 38.88
N THR A 77 -2.82 10.23 38.89
CA THR A 77 -1.93 9.19 39.40
C THR A 77 -1.02 8.66 38.29
N LYS A 78 0.27 9.02 38.34
CA LYS A 78 1.28 8.41 37.47
C LYS A 78 1.23 6.89 37.62
N GLY A 79 1.10 6.16 36.51
CA GLY A 79 0.92 4.71 36.54
C GLY A 79 -0.49 4.22 36.21
N SER A 80 -1.48 5.10 36.27
CA SER A 80 -2.87 4.76 35.95
C SER A 80 -3.14 4.81 34.45
N LEU A 81 -4.15 4.04 34.02
CA LEU A 81 -4.62 4.06 32.64
C LEU A 81 -5.26 5.42 32.28
N ALA A 82 -5.90 6.08 33.25
CA ALA A 82 -6.47 7.41 33.07
C ALA A 82 -5.39 8.49 32.89
N TYR A 83 -4.26 8.37 33.59
CA TYR A 83 -3.11 9.27 33.46
C TYR A 83 -2.44 9.14 32.09
N TRP A 84 -2.17 7.90 31.65
CA TRP A 84 -1.62 7.66 30.31
C TRP A 84 -2.61 8.06 29.21
N GLY A 85 -3.87 7.66 29.39
CA GLY A 85 -4.94 7.78 28.40
C GLY A 85 -5.71 9.09 28.45
N TYR A 86 -5.17 10.17 29.03
CA TYR A 86 -5.93 11.41 29.24
C TYR A 86 -6.49 12.04 27.94
N ARG A 87 -5.86 11.75 26.79
CA ARG A 87 -6.34 12.18 25.46
C ARG A 87 -7.12 11.11 24.69
N LEU A 88 -7.25 9.90 25.20
CA LEU A 88 -7.99 8.82 24.52
C LEU A 88 -9.41 9.23 24.11
N PRO A 89 -10.18 10.01 24.91
CA PRO A 89 -11.51 10.45 24.49
C PRO A 89 -11.52 11.27 23.18
N ILE A 90 -10.42 11.97 22.88
CA ILE A 90 -10.25 12.76 21.65
C ILE A 90 -9.58 11.89 20.57
N GLN A 91 -8.59 11.09 20.93
CA GLN A 91 -7.84 10.28 19.98
C GLN A 91 -8.65 9.13 19.38
N LEU A 92 -9.52 8.47 20.16
CA LEU A 92 -10.32 7.34 19.69
C LEU A 92 -11.27 7.75 18.54
N PRO A 93 -12.02 8.87 18.61
CA PRO A 93 -12.76 9.39 17.47
C PRO A 93 -11.89 9.66 16.23
N LEU A 94 -10.71 10.26 16.40
CA LEU A 94 -9.81 10.55 15.28
C LEU A 94 -9.28 9.27 14.61
N ILE A 95 -8.93 8.26 15.41
CA ILE A 95 -8.54 6.95 14.90
C ILE A 95 -9.70 6.31 14.14
N TRP A 96 -10.92 6.45 14.66
CA TRP A 96 -12.12 5.96 14.00
C TRP A 96 -12.38 6.63 12.65
N GLU A 97 -12.24 7.95 12.55
CA GLU A 97 -12.33 8.70 11.30
C GLU A 97 -11.28 8.23 10.28
N THR A 98 -10.04 8.01 10.73
CA THR A 98 -8.95 7.50 9.88
C THR A 98 -9.27 6.09 9.36
N LEU A 99 -9.86 5.24 10.20
CA LEU A 99 -10.24 3.88 9.85
C LEU A 99 -11.37 3.87 8.83
N GLN A 100 -12.37 4.75 8.99
CA GLN A 100 -13.43 4.94 8.01
C GLN A 100 -12.90 5.43 6.66
N LEU A 101 -11.99 6.41 6.67
CA LEU A 101 -11.36 6.92 5.45
C LEU A 101 -10.58 5.83 4.73
N ALA A 102 -9.78 5.05 5.45
CA ALA A 102 -9.00 3.94 4.90
C ALA A 102 -9.91 2.86 4.28
N LEU A 103 -11.01 2.51 4.95
CA LEU A 103 -12.01 1.58 4.42
C LEU A 103 -12.69 2.13 3.17
N ALA A 104 -13.19 3.36 3.21
CA ALA A 104 -13.85 4.01 2.08
C ALA A 104 -12.93 4.11 0.87
N SER A 105 -11.69 4.55 1.08
CA SER A 105 -10.63 4.62 0.06
C SER A 105 -10.39 3.25 -0.59
N THR A 106 -10.25 2.20 0.22
CA THR A 106 -9.99 0.83 -0.26
C THR A 106 -11.16 0.31 -1.10
N LEU A 107 -12.40 0.51 -0.64
CA LEU A 107 -13.60 0.10 -1.38
C LEU A 107 -13.69 0.80 -2.74
N VAL A 108 -13.44 2.11 -2.78
CA VAL A 108 -13.41 2.88 -4.03
C VAL A 108 -12.29 2.41 -4.94
N ALA A 109 -11.09 2.18 -4.41
CA ALA A 109 -9.96 1.67 -5.18
C ALA A 109 -10.25 0.29 -5.79
N VAL A 110 -10.84 -0.63 -5.02
CA VAL A 110 -11.23 -1.97 -5.50
C VAL A 110 -12.29 -1.87 -6.59
N ALA A 111 -13.30 -1.01 -6.44
CA ALA A 111 -14.33 -0.81 -7.45
C ALA A 111 -13.73 -0.32 -8.78
N ILE A 112 -12.87 0.70 -8.72
CA ILE A 112 -12.19 1.24 -9.90
C ILE A 112 -11.26 0.18 -10.51
N ALA A 113 -10.44 -0.49 -9.70
CA ALA A 113 -9.52 -1.53 -10.16
C ALA A 113 -10.26 -2.69 -10.84
N THR A 114 -11.42 -3.07 -10.33
CA THR A 114 -12.26 -4.11 -10.94
C THR A 114 -12.71 -3.70 -12.34
N LEU A 115 -13.22 -2.48 -12.52
CA LEU A 115 -13.62 -1.98 -13.84
C LEU A 115 -12.43 -1.92 -14.81
N LEU A 116 -11.29 -1.43 -14.33
CA LEU A 116 -10.06 -1.37 -15.13
C LEU A 116 -9.53 -2.76 -15.49
N ALA A 117 -9.66 -3.74 -14.59
CA ALA A 117 -9.25 -5.12 -14.84
C ALA A 117 -10.06 -5.74 -15.98
N PHE A 118 -11.36 -5.48 -16.09
CA PHE A 118 -12.17 -5.94 -17.22
C PHE A 118 -11.73 -5.31 -18.54
N VAL A 119 -11.43 -4.01 -18.55
CA VAL A 119 -10.89 -3.32 -19.74
C VAL A 119 -9.52 -3.89 -20.12
N ALA A 120 -8.67 -4.15 -19.15
CA ALA A 120 -7.33 -4.71 -19.36
C ALA A 120 -7.38 -6.20 -19.78
N ALA A 121 -8.39 -6.96 -19.34
CA ALA A 121 -8.54 -8.39 -19.65
C ALA A 121 -8.82 -8.66 -21.13
N ASN A 122 -9.28 -7.67 -21.90
CA ASN A 122 -9.64 -7.85 -23.32
C ASN A 122 -8.44 -7.94 -24.30
N ASN A 123 -7.27 -8.40 -23.83
CA ASN A 123 -6.07 -8.57 -24.65
C ASN A 123 -5.49 -9.99 -24.70
N ALA A 124 -6.19 -11.01 -24.21
CA ALA A 124 -5.89 -12.39 -24.58
C ALA A 124 -6.47 -12.69 -25.96
N TRP A 125 -5.85 -12.10 -27.00
CA TRP A 125 -6.13 -12.43 -28.39
C TRP A 125 -5.60 -13.84 -28.61
N SER A 126 -6.38 -14.85 -28.21
CA SER A 126 -6.19 -16.19 -28.73
C SER A 126 -6.31 -16.07 -30.26
N PRO A 127 -5.34 -16.56 -31.04
CA PRO A 127 -5.55 -16.65 -32.47
C PRO A 127 -6.88 -17.38 -32.68
N ALA A 128 -7.72 -16.85 -33.58
CA ALA A 128 -8.92 -17.57 -34.00
C ALA A 128 -8.50 -19.00 -34.41
N PRO A 129 -9.28 -20.03 -34.03
CA PRO A 129 -8.98 -21.41 -34.40
C PRO A 129 -8.87 -21.58 -35.92
#